data_AF-A0A7V5UKY1-F1
#
_entry.id   AF-A0A7V5UKY1-F1
#
_cell.length_a   1.000
_cell.length_b   1.000
_cell.length_c   1.000
_cell.angle_alpha   90.00
_cell.angle_beta   90.00
_cell.angle_gamma   90.00
#
_symmetry.space_group_name_H-M   'P 1'
#
loop_
_entity.id
_entity.type
_entity.pdbx_description
1 polymer ?
#
loop_
_entity_poly.entity_id
_entity_poly.type
_entity_poly.pdbx_seq_one_letter_code
_entity_poly.pdbx_strand_id
1 'polypeptide(L)'
;MDYIDPHIHMVSRITDDYETLARMGCVAVSEPAFWAGFDRGSVDGFRDYFRQLIEVEPRRAAQYGIAHYTWLCINAKEAENVELSREVIAMIPEFLDRPNVLGIGEIGLNKNTRNEATVFLEHVELAVTHDQSILIHTPHLEDKYQGTRMILDMLCADSRIDRSRVLVDHVEEHTIQAVLD
;
A
#
# COMPACT_ATOMS: atom_id res chain seq x y z
N MET A 1 -23.16 5.56 12.99
CA MET A 1 -22.64 4.18 13.00
C MET A 1 -21.17 4.31 12.76
N ASP A 2 -20.36 3.71 13.61
CA ASP A 2 -18.91 3.84 13.49
C ASP A 2 -18.40 2.96 12.35
N TYR A 3 -17.42 3.45 11.59
CA TYR A 3 -16.81 2.72 10.49
C TYR A 3 -15.29 2.95 10.41
N ILE A 4 -14.62 2.04 9.69
CA ILE A 4 -13.20 2.15 9.35
C ILE A 4 -13.11 2.37 7.85
N ASP A 5 -12.31 3.34 7.42
CA ASP A 5 -11.95 3.48 6.01
C ASP A 5 -10.71 2.61 5.72
N PRO A 6 -10.84 1.51 4.94
CA PRO A 6 -9.75 0.57 4.75
C PRO A 6 -8.65 1.10 3.81
N HIS A 7 -8.92 2.15 3.01
CA HIS A 7 -7.96 2.68 2.05
C HIS A 7 -8.24 4.15 1.75
N ILE A 8 -7.44 5.04 2.33
CA ILE A 8 -7.50 6.48 2.03
C ILE A 8 -6.13 7.16 2.19
N HIS A 9 -5.76 8.01 1.22
CA HIS A 9 -4.50 8.76 1.27
C HIS A 9 -4.70 10.13 1.92
N MET A 10 -4.59 10.23 3.25
CA MET A 10 -4.80 11.47 4.01
C MET A 10 -3.65 12.48 3.90
N VAL A 11 -2.46 12.03 3.54
CA VAL A 11 -1.30 12.89 3.30
C VAL A 11 -1.53 13.86 2.13
N SER A 12 -2.40 13.49 1.18
CA SER A 12 -2.81 14.34 0.05
C SER A 12 -4.10 15.14 0.29
N ARG A 13 -4.62 15.08 1.53
CA ARG A 13 -5.88 15.71 1.94
C ARG A 13 -5.66 16.78 3.00
N ILE A 14 -6.66 17.65 3.15
CA ILE A 14 -6.64 18.72 4.14
C ILE A 14 -7.34 18.27 5.43
N THR A 15 -7.19 19.07 6.48
CA THR A 15 -7.81 18.78 7.79
C THR A 15 -9.35 18.75 7.75
N ASP A 16 -9.96 19.47 6.81
CA ASP A 16 -11.42 19.46 6.61
C ASP A 16 -11.94 18.07 6.18
N ASP A 17 -11.11 17.28 5.49
CA ASP A 17 -11.44 15.88 5.16
C ASP A 17 -11.53 15.04 6.44
N TYR A 18 -10.60 15.18 7.40
CA TYR A 18 -10.69 14.49 8.70
C TYR A 18 -11.92 14.93 9.50
N GLU A 19 -12.25 16.22 9.51
CA GLU A 19 -13.47 16.70 10.17
C GLU A 19 -14.72 16.07 9.56
N THR A 20 -14.77 15.97 8.23
CA THR A 20 -15.88 15.34 7.51
C THR A 20 -15.98 13.86 7.85
N LEU A 21 -14.87 13.12 7.81
CA LEU A 21 -14.81 11.71 8.19
C LEU A 21 -15.33 11.48 9.62
N ALA A 22 -14.86 12.28 10.58
CA ALA A 22 -15.29 12.19 11.97
C ALA A 22 -16.79 12.45 12.13
N ARG A 23 -17.35 13.45 11.43
CA ARG A 23 -18.80 13.73 11.43
C ARG A 23 -19.63 12.57 10.85
N MET A 24 -19.05 11.79 9.92
CA MET A 24 -19.70 10.60 9.35
C MET A 24 -19.56 9.34 10.22
N GLY A 25 -18.79 9.41 11.31
CA GLY A 25 -18.55 8.28 12.21
C GLY A 25 -17.31 7.45 11.85
N CYS A 26 -16.39 7.98 11.05
CA CYS A 26 -15.11 7.31 10.83
C CYS A 26 -14.32 7.30 12.14
N VAL A 27 -13.88 6.13 12.60
CA VAL A 27 -13.09 5.98 13.83
C VAL A 27 -11.66 5.54 13.55
N ALA A 28 -11.38 5.01 12.37
CA ALA A 28 -10.04 4.68 11.93
C ALA A 28 -9.90 4.74 10.41
N VAL A 29 -8.68 5.04 9.96
CA VAL A 29 -8.29 5.01 8.55
C VAL A 29 -7.04 4.14 8.36
N SER A 30 -6.96 3.50 7.21
CA SER A 30 -5.78 2.81 6.71
C SER A 30 -5.25 3.55 5.48
N GLU A 31 -4.04 4.07 5.57
CA GLU A 31 -3.38 4.88 4.54
C GLU A 31 -2.16 4.16 3.97
N PRO A 32 -2.25 3.61 2.75
CA PRO A 32 -1.10 3.05 2.07
C PRO A 32 -0.17 4.15 1.54
N ALA A 33 1.13 3.87 1.57
CA ALA A 33 2.13 4.67 0.86
C ALA A 33 1.79 4.74 -0.64
N PHE A 34 1.76 5.94 -1.22
CA PHE A 34 1.32 6.14 -2.61
C PHE A 34 2.20 7.10 -3.41
N TRP A 35 1.97 7.11 -4.72
CA TRP A 35 2.64 8.01 -5.66
C TRP A 35 2.07 9.42 -5.59
N ALA A 36 2.91 10.40 -5.24
CA ALA A 36 2.50 11.77 -4.94
C ALA A 36 2.23 12.65 -6.17
N GLY A 37 2.10 12.07 -7.37
CA GLY A 37 2.01 12.82 -8.63
C GLY A 37 3.36 13.10 -9.29
N PHE A 38 4.45 12.65 -8.69
CA PHE A 38 5.83 12.73 -9.19
C PHE A 38 6.67 11.63 -8.58
N ASP A 39 7.74 11.25 -9.27
CA ASP A 39 8.68 10.22 -8.79
C ASP A 39 9.64 10.83 -7.78
N ARG A 40 9.74 10.24 -6.59
CA ARG A 40 10.72 10.65 -5.59
C ARG A 40 12.13 10.35 -6.10
N GLY A 41 13.05 11.27 -5.83
CA GLY A 41 14.40 11.23 -6.40
C GLY A 41 15.42 10.38 -5.63
N SER A 42 15.12 9.97 -4.40
CA SER A 42 16.06 9.23 -3.55
C SER A 42 15.36 8.44 -2.46
N VAL A 43 16.05 7.44 -1.90
CA VAL A 43 15.62 6.68 -0.73
C VAL A 43 15.33 7.58 0.49
N ASP A 44 16.09 8.66 0.67
CA ASP A 44 15.86 9.62 1.76
C ASP A 44 14.51 10.35 1.60
N GLY A 45 14.07 10.60 0.36
CA GLY A 45 12.74 11.15 0.10
C GLY A 45 11.61 10.20 0.53
N PHE A 46 11.80 8.89 0.32
CA PHE A 46 10.88 7.86 0.84
C PHE A 46 10.96 7.77 2.36
N ARG A 47 12.16 7.89 2.94
CA ARG A 47 12.36 7.87 4.40
C ARG A 47 11.57 8.98 5.08
N ASP A 48 11.69 10.21 4.61
CA ASP A 48 10.94 11.34 5.16
C ASP A 48 9.43 11.18 4.96
N TYR A 49 9.02 10.62 3.82
CA TYR A 49 7.62 10.29 3.57
C TYR A 49 7.08 9.22 4.54
N PHE A 50 7.82 8.14 4.79
CA PHE A 50 7.41 7.13 5.78
C PHE A 50 7.33 7.72 7.19
N ARG A 51 8.23 8.63 7.55
CA ARG A 51 8.13 9.36 8.82
C ARG A 51 6.88 10.23 8.89
N GLN A 52 6.45 10.85 7.79
CA GLN A 52 5.18 11.57 7.75
C GLN A 52 4.00 10.63 8.04
N LEU A 53 3.93 9.48 7.37
CA LEU A 53 2.88 8.48 7.59
C LEU A 53 2.87 7.93 9.02
N ILE A 54 4.05 7.71 9.60
CA ILE A 54 4.19 7.05 10.90
C ILE A 54 4.05 8.03 12.07
N GLU A 55 4.56 9.25 11.94
CA GLU A 55 4.68 10.19 13.05
C GLU A 55 3.73 11.39 12.95
N VAL A 56 3.40 11.84 11.74
CA VAL A 56 2.65 13.10 11.52
C VAL A 56 1.18 12.82 11.28
N GLU A 57 0.84 11.94 10.34
CA GLU A 57 -0.56 11.63 10.01
C GLU A 57 -1.37 11.11 11.20
N PRO A 58 -0.84 10.23 12.08
CA PRO A 58 -1.58 9.83 13.27
C PRO A 58 -1.87 10.98 14.24
N ARG A 59 -0.98 11.97 14.34
CA ARG A 59 -1.23 13.16 15.16
C ARG A 59 -2.27 14.08 14.52
N ARG A 60 -2.29 14.18 13.19
CA ARG A 60 -3.33 14.92 12.46
C ARG A 60 -4.70 14.26 12.66
N ALA A 61 -4.79 12.94 12.44
CA ALA A 61 -6.02 12.16 12.61
C ALA A 61 -6.56 12.20 14.06
N ALA A 62 -5.67 12.08 15.05
CA ALA A 62 -6.06 12.06 16.46
C ALA A 62 -6.75 13.35 16.94
N GLN A 63 -6.51 14.50 16.31
CA GLN A 63 -7.24 15.75 16.61
C GLN A 63 -8.73 15.64 16.36
N TYR A 64 -9.15 14.67 15.53
CA TYR A 64 -10.53 14.40 15.15
C TYR A 64 -11.06 13.09 15.76
N GLY A 65 -10.30 12.45 16.66
CA GLY A 65 -10.68 11.17 17.26
C GLY A 65 -10.55 9.97 16.30
N ILE A 66 -9.81 10.10 15.20
CA ILE A 66 -9.58 9.05 14.21
C ILE A 66 -8.23 8.38 14.46
N ALA A 67 -8.21 7.06 14.56
CA ALA A 67 -6.97 6.28 14.55
C ALA A 67 -6.42 6.18 13.12
N HIS A 68 -5.11 6.30 12.95
CA HIS A 68 -4.46 6.23 11.64
C HIS A 68 -3.47 5.06 11.62
N TYR A 69 -3.60 4.23 10.61
CA TYR A 69 -2.72 3.11 10.32
C TYR A 69 -2.16 3.27 8.91
N THR A 70 -1.00 2.68 8.63
CA THR A 70 -0.32 2.85 7.35
C THR A 70 0.32 1.58 6.81
N TRP A 71 0.55 1.55 5.50
CA TRP A 71 1.30 0.51 4.80
C TRP A 71 2.49 1.11 4.08
N LEU A 72 3.60 0.39 4.03
CA LEU A 72 4.85 0.91 3.46
C LEU A 72 5.22 0.17 2.18
N CYS A 73 5.62 0.93 1.15
CA CYS A 73 6.14 0.40 -0.11
C CYS A 73 6.85 1.48 -0.92
N ILE A 74 7.41 1.08 -2.05
CA ILE A 74 7.51 1.93 -3.24
C ILE A 74 6.37 1.57 -4.22
N ASN A 75 5.63 2.58 -4.67
CA ASN A 75 4.47 2.38 -5.54
C ASN A 75 4.88 1.86 -6.94
N ALA A 76 4.02 1.06 -7.57
CA ALA A 76 4.28 0.51 -8.91
C ALA A 76 4.62 1.58 -9.98
N LYS A 77 4.11 2.81 -9.85
CA LYS A 77 4.44 3.92 -10.75
C LYS A 77 5.90 4.36 -10.67
N GLU A 78 6.54 4.19 -9.51
CA GLU A 78 7.95 4.52 -9.26
C GLU A 78 8.87 3.29 -9.47
N ALA A 79 8.30 2.09 -9.66
CA ALA A 79 9.02 0.83 -9.76
C ALA A 79 9.84 0.63 -11.06
N GLU A 80 9.71 1.53 -12.04
CA GLU A 80 10.57 1.52 -13.22
C GLU A 80 12.04 1.80 -12.87
N ASN A 81 12.30 2.53 -11.80
CA ASN A 81 13.64 2.65 -11.24
C ASN A 81 13.90 1.52 -10.23
N VAL A 82 14.32 0.36 -10.74
CA VAL A 82 14.58 -0.85 -9.94
C VAL A 82 15.69 -0.64 -8.91
N GLU A 83 16.70 0.18 -9.22
CA GLU A 83 17.80 0.46 -8.28
C GLU A 83 17.28 1.21 -7.05
N LEU A 84 16.56 2.32 -7.28
CA LEU A 84 15.90 3.07 -6.20
C LEU A 84 14.89 2.20 -5.45
N SER A 85 14.13 1.37 -6.16
CA SER A 85 13.14 0.48 -5.55
C SER A 85 13.77 -0.46 -4.53
N ARG A 86 14.93 -1.03 -4.85
CA ARG A 86 15.68 -1.90 -3.94
C ARG A 86 16.22 -1.16 -2.72
N GLU A 87 16.71 0.07 -2.91
CA GLU A 87 17.14 0.91 -1.80
C GLU A 87 15.97 1.18 -0.84
N VAL A 88 14.78 1.48 -1.37
CA VAL A 88 13.57 1.71 -0.58
C VAL A 88 13.13 0.44 0.14
N ILE A 89 13.02 -0.68 -0.57
CA ILE A 89 12.64 -1.99 0.00
C ILE A 89 13.60 -2.39 1.14
N ALA A 90 14.91 -2.20 0.95
CA ALA A 90 15.91 -2.52 1.97
C ALA A 90 15.80 -1.66 3.24
N MET A 91 15.25 -0.44 3.13
CA MET A 91 15.02 0.47 4.24
C MET A 91 13.74 0.15 5.03
N ILE A 92 12.69 -0.36 4.39
CA ILE A 92 11.37 -0.60 5.04
C ILE A 92 11.46 -1.34 6.39
N PRO A 93 12.30 -2.38 6.57
CA PRO A 93 12.45 -3.09 7.85
C PRO A 93 12.70 -2.19 9.08
N GLU A 94 13.31 -1.01 8.91
CA GLU A 94 13.55 -0.06 10.00
C GLU A 94 12.26 0.48 10.65
N PHE A 95 11.11 0.31 9.99
CA PHE A 95 9.82 0.87 10.38
C PHE A 95 8.76 -0.17 10.73
N LEU A 96 8.98 -1.46 10.49
CA LEU A 96 7.94 -2.50 10.64
C LEU A 96 7.48 -2.70 12.08
N ASP A 97 8.34 -2.45 13.08
CA ASP A 97 7.98 -2.58 14.50
C ASP A 97 7.12 -1.40 15.03
N ARG A 98 6.75 -0.45 14.17
CA ARG A 98 5.91 0.70 14.56
C ARG A 98 4.46 0.23 14.72
N PRO A 99 3.78 0.58 15.81
CA PRO A 99 2.47 0.01 16.15
C PRO A 99 1.35 0.37 15.18
N ASN A 100 1.53 1.41 14.37
CA ASN A 100 0.58 1.85 13.35
C ASN A 100 0.95 1.41 11.93
N VAL A 101 2.01 0.62 11.74
CA VAL A 101 2.36 0.02 10.45
C VAL A 101 1.69 -1.35 10.34
N LEU A 102 0.87 -1.55 9.31
CA LEU A 102 0.09 -2.77 9.09
C LEU A 102 0.84 -3.84 8.28
N GLY A 103 1.83 -3.41 7.49
CA GLY A 103 2.63 -4.28 6.66
C GLY A 103 3.08 -3.60 5.36
N ILE A 104 3.19 -4.41 4.30
CA ILE A 104 3.66 -3.99 2.99
C ILE A 104 2.44 -3.80 2.07
N GLY A 105 2.21 -2.59 1.57
CA GLY A 105 0.92 -2.29 0.94
C GLY A 105 0.97 -1.24 -0.15
N GLU A 106 -0.10 -1.15 -0.94
CA GLU A 106 -0.14 -0.47 -2.24
C GLU A 106 0.84 -1.05 -3.27
N ILE A 107 1.20 -2.34 -3.10
CA ILE A 107 2.10 -3.02 -4.02
C ILE A 107 1.31 -3.67 -5.15
N GLY A 108 1.90 -3.79 -6.33
CA GLY A 108 1.22 -4.38 -7.47
C GLY A 108 1.87 -3.99 -8.78
N LEU A 109 1.04 -3.92 -9.82
CA LEU A 109 1.43 -3.54 -11.18
C LEU A 109 0.61 -2.32 -11.61
N ASN A 110 1.17 -1.51 -12.50
CA ASN A 110 0.50 -0.35 -13.07
C ASN A 110 0.47 -0.39 -14.60
N LYS A 111 1.59 -0.74 -15.25
CA LYS A 111 1.73 -0.94 -16.71
C LYS A 111 2.14 -2.37 -17.09
N ASN A 112 2.12 -3.29 -16.12
CA ASN A 112 2.48 -4.71 -16.31
C ASN A 112 3.90 -4.92 -16.85
N THR A 113 4.84 -4.05 -16.47
CA THR A 113 6.22 -4.15 -16.97
C THR A 113 7.03 -5.19 -16.20
N ARG A 114 8.15 -5.62 -16.79
CA ARG A 114 9.08 -6.53 -16.11
C ARG A 114 9.70 -5.89 -14.86
N ASN A 115 9.91 -4.58 -14.87
CA ASN A 115 10.46 -3.84 -13.74
C ASN A 115 9.46 -3.83 -12.58
N GLU A 116 8.20 -3.48 -12.87
CA GLU A 116 7.10 -3.54 -11.89
C GLU A 116 6.96 -4.95 -11.30
N ALA A 117 6.96 -6.00 -12.14
CA ALA A 117 6.87 -7.38 -11.66
C ALA A 117 8.07 -7.80 -10.77
N THR A 118 9.27 -7.32 -11.10
CA THR A 118 10.47 -7.58 -10.29
C THR A 118 10.33 -6.94 -8.91
N VAL A 119 9.96 -5.65 -8.87
CA VAL A 119 9.79 -4.89 -7.63
C VAL A 119 8.60 -5.41 -6.80
N PHE A 120 7.53 -5.84 -7.45
CA PHE A 120 6.39 -6.49 -6.80
C PHE A 120 6.81 -7.76 -6.07
N LEU A 121 7.54 -8.67 -6.73
CA LEU A 121 8.03 -9.89 -6.11
C LEU A 121 9.04 -9.62 -4.97
N GLU A 122 9.87 -8.59 -5.10
CA GLU A 122 10.79 -8.17 -4.02
C GLU A 122 10.02 -7.64 -2.78
N HIS A 123 8.90 -6.93 -2.97
CA HIS A 123 8.01 -6.57 -1.84
C HIS A 123 7.31 -7.78 -1.22
N VAL A 124 6.87 -8.74 -2.03
CA VAL A 124 6.27 -9.99 -1.54
C VAL A 124 7.28 -10.77 -0.71
N GLU A 125 8.54 -10.88 -1.17
CA GLU A 125 9.61 -11.52 -0.41
C GLU A 125 9.88 -10.80 0.91
N LEU A 126 9.88 -9.46 0.91
CA LEU A 126 10.01 -8.66 2.13
C LEU A 126 8.87 -8.98 3.12
N ALA A 127 7.63 -9.01 2.64
CA ALA A 127 6.47 -9.31 3.48
C ALA A 127 6.54 -10.72 4.09
N VAL A 128 6.90 -11.73 3.29
CA VAL A 128 7.06 -13.11 3.75
C VAL A 128 8.21 -13.23 4.77
N THR A 129 9.35 -12.60 4.49
CA THR A 129 10.54 -12.66 5.36
C THR A 129 10.28 -12.06 6.74
N HIS A 130 9.48 -11.00 6.80
CA HIS A 130 9.17 -10.27 8.03
C HIS A 130 7.80 -10.62 8.61
N ASP A 131 7.14 -11.65 8.10
CA ASP A 131 5.80 -12.08 8.52
C ASP A 131 4.80 -10.90 8.58
N GLN A 132 4.74 -10.11 7.50
CA GLN A 132 3.88 -8.94 7.36
C GLN A 132 2.64 -9.22 6.52
N SER A 133 1.58 -8.44 6.75
CA SER A 133 0.40 -8.45 5.88
C SER A 133 0.69 -7.75 4.56
N ILE A 134 -0.08 -8.09 3.53
CA ILE A 134 0.09 -7.59 2.16
C ILE A 134 -1.19 -6.88 1.71
N LEU A 135 -1.05 -5.65 1.20
CA LEU A 135 -2.12 -4.93 0.51
C LEU A 135 -1.75 -4.74 -0.97
N ILE A 136 -2.59 -5.27 -1.84
CA ILE A 136 -2.41 -5.25 -3.29
C ILE A 136 -3.23 -4.12 -3.91
N HIS A 137 -2.59 -3.31 -4.74
CA HIS A 137 -3.25 -2.39 -5.67
C HIS A 137 -3.36 -3.05 -7.06
N THR A 138 -4.58 -3.27 -7.55
CA THR A 138 -4.79 -3.74 -8.93
C THR A 138 -4.67 -2.59 -9.94
N PRO A 139 -4.13 -2.81 -11.15
CA PRO A 139 -3.95 -1.74 -12.14
C PRO A 139 -5.27 -1.05 -12.54
N HIS A 140 -5.14 0.12 -13.17
CA HIS A 140 -6.27 0.87 -13.71
C HIS A 140 -6.54 0.57 -15.20
N LEU A 141 -7.75 0.87 -15.66
CA LEU A 141 -8.15 0.96 -17.07
C LEU A 141 -7.85 -0.30 -17.90
N GLU A 142 -7.15 -0.15 -19.03
CA GLU A 142 -6.99 -1.18 -20.09
C GLU A 142 -6.21 -2.41 -19.60
N ASP A 143 -5.32 -2.23 -18.64
CA ASP A 143 -4.40 -3.26 -18.14
C ASP A 143 -4.97 -4.07 -16.95
N LYS A 144 -6.16 -3.71 -16.44
CA LYS A 144 -6.67 -4.19 -15.15
C LYS A 144 -6.89 -5.69 -15.07
N TYR A 145 -7.62 -6.26 -16.02
CA TYR A 145 -7.91 -7.71 -16.00
C TYR A 145 -6.64 -8.55 -16.09
N GLN A 146 -5.78 -8.23 -17.06
CA GLN A 146 -4.51 -8.93 -17.26
C GLN A 146 -3.58 -8.76 -16.07
N GLY A 147 -3.37 -7.54 -15.59
CA GLY A 147 -2.48 -7.28 -14.47
C GLY A 147 -2.98 -7.87 -13.16
N THR A 148 -4.30 -7.87 -12.91
CA THR A 148 -4.89 -8.57 -11.76
C THR A 148 -4.58 -10.06 -11.82
N ARG A 149 -4.78 -10.70 -12.99
CA ARG A 149 -4.42 -12.12 -13.20
C ARG A 149 -2.93 -12.38 -12.97
N MET A 150 -2.06 -11.52 -13.48
CA MET A 150 -0.61 -11.64 -13.28
C MET A 150 -0.24 -11.56 -11.80
N ILE A 151 -0.82 -10.60 -11.06
CA ILE A 151 -0.60 -10.46 -9.62
C ILE A 151 -1.04 -11.73 -8.88
N LEU A 152 -2.24 -12.23 -9.17
CA LEU A 152 -2.77 -13.46 -8.56
C LEU A 152 -1.89 -14.67 -8.89
N ASP A 153 -1.45 -14.83 -10.13
CA ASP A 153 -0.57 -15.92 -10.54
C ASP A 153 0.77 -15.87 -9.79
N MET A 154 1.35 -14.68 -9.61
CA MET A 154 2.59 -14.47 -8.84
C MET A 154 2.41 -14.77 -7.35
N LEU A 155 1.31 -14.33 -6.74
CA LEU A 155 1.00 -14.62 -5.34
C LEU A 155 0.75 -16.12 -5.12
N CYS A 156 -0.06 -16.75 -5.97
CA CYS A 156 -0.38 -18.18 -5.87
C CYS A 156 0.80 -19.10 -6.17
N ALA A 157 1.83 -18.61 -6.88
CA ALA A 157 3.05 -19.35 -7.12
C ALA A 157 3.93 -19.51 -5.86
N ASP A 158 3.73 -18.68 -4.83
CA ASP A 158 4.48 -18.75 -3.59
C ASP A 158 3.66 -19.37 -2.44
N SER A 159 3.93 -20.65 -2.17
CA SER A 159 3.27 -21.41 -1.11
C SER A 159 3.52 -20.91 0.32
N ARG A 160 4.46 -19.97 0.53
CA ARG A 160 4.73 -19.37 1.85
C ARG A 160 3.71 -18.31 2.24
N ILE A 161 2.96 -17.77 1.27
CA ILE A 161 2.01 -16.68 1.50
C ILE A 161 0.74 -17.23 2.16
N ASP A 162 0.41 -16.70 3.35
CA ASP A 162 -0.88 -16.93 3.97
C ASP A 162 -1.95 -16.03 3.31
N ARG A 163 -2.87 -16.64 2.55
CA ARG A 163 -3.97 -15.94 1.87
C ARG A 163 -4.82 -15.09 2.83
N SER A 164 -4.90 -15.45 4.12
CA SER A 164 -5.67 -14.67 5.11
C SER A 164 -5.03 -13.33 5.47
N ARG A 165 -3.78 -13.10 5.06
CA ARG A 165 -3.01 -11.88 5.29
C ARG A 165 -2.85 -11.02 4.03
N VAL A 166 -3.55 -11.36 2.95
CA VAL A 166 -3.52 -10.61 1.68
C VAL A 166 -4.86 -9.92 1.46
N LEU A 167 -4.84 -8.61 1.29
CA LEU A 167 -5.98 -7.81 0.89
C LEU A 167 -5.78 -7.34 -0.56
N VAL A 168 -6.70 -7.72 -1.46
CA VAL A 168 -6.69 -7.25 -2.85
C VAL A 168 -7.66 -6.09 -3.00
N ASP A 169 -7.13 -4.91 -3.31
CA ASP A 169 -7.91 -3.68 -3.44
C ASP A 169 -8.30 -3.37 -4.89
N HIS A 170 -9.30 -2.50 -5.01
CA HIS A 170 -9.86 -1.96 -6.24
C HIS A 170 -10.38 -3.04 -7.17
N VAL A 171 -10.89 -4.13 -6.60
CA VAL A 171 -11.48 -5.22 -7.35
C VAL A 171 -12.77 -4.72 -8.04
N GLU A 172 -12.88 -4.97 -9.34
CA GLU A 172 -14.03 -4.57 -10.16
C GLU A 172 -14.89 -5.79 -10.51
N GLU A 173 -16.08 -5.55 -11.06
CA GLU A 173 -17.05 -6.59 -11.40
C GLU A 173 -16.49 -7.69 -12.32
N HIS A 174 -15.53 -7.32 -13.17
CA HIS A 174 -14.91 -8.25 -14.13
C HIS A 174 -13.62 -8.93 -13.58
N THR A 175 -13.12 -8.53 -12.42
CA THR A 175 -11.95 -9.15 -11.77
C THR A 175 -12.30 -9.90 -10.48
N ILE A 176 -13.46 -9.64 -9.87
CA ILE A 176 -13.88 -10.22 -8.59
C ILE A 176 -13.86 -11.75 -8.57
N GLN A 177 -14.31 -12.42 -9.63
CA GLN A 177 -14.33 -13.88 -9.65
C GLN A 177 -12.92 -14.46 -9.52
N ALA A 178 -11.94 -13.89 -10.24
CA ALA A 178 -10.56 -14.35 -10.18
C ALA A 178 -9.91 -14.14 -8.80
N VAL A 179 -10.32 -13.10 -8.07
CA VAL A 179 -9.82 -12.81 -6.72
C VAL A 179 -10.45 -13.72 -5.66
N LEU A 180 -11.71 -14.12 -5.85
CA LEU A 180 -12.42 -15.01 -4.93
C LEU A 180 -11.96 -16.49 -5.02
N ASP A 181 -11.53 -16.93 -6.20
CA ASP A 181 -11.02 -18.28 -6.45
C ASP A 181 -9.63 -18.50 -5.79
#